data_AF-A0AAX0K610-F1
#
_entry.id   AF-A0AAX0K610-F1
#
_cell.length_a   1.000
_cell.length_b   1.000
_cell.length_c   1.000
_cell.angle_alpha   90.00
_cell.angle_beta   90.00
_cell.angle_gamma   90.00
#
_symmetry.space_group_name_H-M   'P 1'
#
loop_
_entity.id
_entity.type
_entity.pdbx_description
1 polymer ?
#
loop_
_entity_poly.entity_id
_entity_poly.type
_entity_poly.pdbx_seq_one_letter_code
_entity_poly.pdbx_strand_id
1 'polypeptide(L)' 'MIQDTLVRQRARQLYWQGYPVAEISRLMGVNQNTIHSWKKRDQWDETPPVQRVTQ' A
#
# COMPACT_ATOMS: atom_id res chain seq x y z
N MET A 1 15.45 -7.12 11.92
CA MET A 1 15.83 -6.92 10.50
C MET A 1 15.28 -5.56 10.09
N ILE A 2 16.08 -4.64 9.55
CA ILE A 2 15.67 -3.22 9.37
C ILE A 2 14.90 -3.01 8.04
N GLN A 3 15.08 -3.91 7.08
CA GLN A 3 14.53 -3.80 5.72
C GLN A 3 13.00 -3.78 5.68
N ASP A 4 12.33 -4.65 6.45
CA ASP A 4 10.87 -4.82 6.41
C ASP A 4 10.11 -3.53 6.76
N THR A 5 10.64 -2.75 7.71
CA THR A 5 10.05 -1.49 8.15
C THR A 5 10.08 -0.44 7.04
N LEU A 6 11.19 -0.35 6.30
CA LEU A 6 11.36 0.60 5.18
C LEU A 6 10.45 0.23 4.00
N VAL A 7 10.35 -1.06 3.68
CA VAL A 7 9.46 -1.55 2.61
C VAL A 7 8.00 -1.26 2.95
N ARG A 8 7.58 -1.51 4.20
CA ARG A 8 6.22 -1.19 4.69
C ARG A 8 5.93 0.32 4.66
N GLN A 9 6.88 1.15 5.09
CA GLN A 9 6.73 2.62 5.04
C GLN A 9 6.59 3.12 3.59
N ARG A 10 7.41 2.62 2.65
CA ARG A 10 7.33 3.03 1.24
C ARG A 10 6.04 2.55 0.58
N ALA A 11 5.57 1.33 0.89
CA ALA A 11 4.26 0.86 0.45
C ALA A 11 3.11 1.75 0.98
N ARG A 12 3.19 2.21 2.24
CA ARG A 12 2.22 3.15 2.83
C ARG A 12 2.24 4.51 2.14
N GLN A 13 3.43 5.05 1.83
CA GLN A 13 3.57 6.30 1.08
C GLN A 13 2.95 6.22 -0.31
N LEU A 14 3.20 5.14 -1.06
CA LEU A 14 2.57 4.92 -2.36
C LEU A 14 1.04 4.77 -2.23
N TYR A 15 0.55 4.08 -1.20
CA TYR A 15 -0.89 3.99 -0.94
C TYR A 15 -1.53 5.35 -0.67
N TRP A 16 -0.86 6.24 0.07
CA TRP A 16 -1.34 7.61 0.34
C TRP A 16 -1.17 8.59 -0.82
N GLN A 17 -0.20 8.36 -1.72
CA GLN A 17 -0.19 8.97 -3.06
C GLN A 17 -1.32 8.43 -3.93
N GLY A 18 -2.12 7.51 -3.40
CA GLY A 18 -3.24 6.91 -4.08
C GLY A 18 -2.81 5.93 -5.16
N TYR A 19 -1.75 5.13 -5.00
CA TYR A 19 -1.52 3.96 -5.88
C TYR A 19 -2.38 2.76 -5.41
N PRO A 20 -2.91 1.92 -6.33
CA PRO A 20 -3.65 0.73 -5.94
C PRO A 20 -2.69 -0.35 -5.46
N VAL A 21 -3.14 -1.25 -4.56
CA VAL A 21 -2.31 -2.31 -3.97
C VAL A 21 -1.60 -3.19 -5.03
N ALA A 22 -2.27 -3.46 -6.16
CA ALA A 22 -1.69 -4.19 -7.29
C ALA A 22 -0.48 -3.48 -7.92
N GLU A 23 -0.55 -2.15 -8.09
CA GLU A 23 0.56 -1.37 -8.66
C GLU A 23 1.69 -1.20 -7.64
N ILE A 24 1.36 -1.00 -6.35
CA ILE A 24 2.35 -0.97 -5.26
C ILE A 24 3.12 -2.30 -5.19
N SER A 25 2.41 -3.42 -5.33
CA SER A 25 2.98 -4.76 -5.40
C SER A 25 3.97 -4.89 -6.57
N ARG A 26 3.56 -4.43 -7.76
CA ARG A 26 4.40 -4.42 -8.96
C ARG A 26 5.64 -3.52 -8.82
N LEU A 27 5.48 -2.31 -8.31
CA LEU A 27 6.55 -1.32 -8.15
C LEU A 27 7.58 -1.73 -7.07
N MET A 28 7.14 -2.38 -6.01
CA MET A 28 7.98 -2.77 -4.87
C MET A 28 8.49 -4.22 -4.95
N GLY A 29 7.96 -5.05 -5.84
CA GLY A 29 8.24 -6.50 -5.88
C GLY A 29 7.67 -7.29 -4.69
N VAL A 30 6.73 -6.71 -3.94
CA VAL A 30 6.15 -7.28 -2.71
C VAL A 30 4.81 -7.93 -3.02
N ASN A 31 4.53 -9.11 -2.45
CA ASN A 31 3.24 -9.79 -2.64
C ASN A 31 2.05 -8.90 -2.19
N GLN A 32 1.00 -8.81 -3.00
CA GLN A 32 -0.24 -8.10 -2.68
C GLN A 32 -0.82 -8.51 -1.31
N ASN A 33 -0.79 -9.80 -0.96
CA ASN A 33 -1.28 -10.30 0.32
C ASN A 33 -0.52 -9.71 1.52
N THR A 34 0.78 -9.46 1.37
CA THR A 34 1.61 -8.81 2.38
C THR A 34 1.21 -7.34 2.57
N ILE A 35 0.96 -6.62 1.47
CA ILE A 35 0.48 -5.23 1.50
C ILE A 35 -0.93 -5.15 2.10
N HIS A 36 -1.84 -6.06 1.73
CA HIS A 36 -3.17 -6.18 2.35
C HIS A 36 -3.09 -6.44 3.85
N SER A 37 -2.13 -7.26 4.30
CA SER A 37 -1.91 -7.55 5.72
C SER A 37 -1.42 -6.31 6.48
N TRP A 38 -0.53 -5.50 5.89
CA TRP A 38 -0.11 -4.21 6.47
C TRP A 38 -1.26 -3.19 6.51
N LYS A 39 -1.97 -3.02 5.38
CA LYS A 39 -3.16 -2.17 5.23
C LYS A 39 -4.22 -2.47 6.28
N LYS A 40 -4.50 -3.76 6.55
CA LYS A 40 -5.43 -4.19 7.60
C LYS A 40 -4.88 -3.94 9.02
N ARG A 41 -3.60 -4.21 9.27
CA ARG A 41 -2.98 -4.06 10.60
C ARG A 41 -2.84 -2.59 11.04
N ASP A 42 -2.52 -1.71 10.09
CA ASP A 42 -2.34 -0.27 10.30
C ASP A 42 -3.58 0.56 9.91
N GLN A 43 -4.68 -0.10 9.55
CA GLN A 43 -5.96 0.52 9.23
C GLN A 43 -5.85 1.64 8.17
N TRP A 44 -5.09 1.42 7.09
CA TRP A 44 -4.91 2.44 6.03
C TRP A 44 -6.22 2.83 5.32
N ASP A 45 -7.29 2.04 5.48
CA ASP A 45 -8.64 2.30 4.98
C ASP A 45 -9.47 3.30 5.80
N GLU A 46 -9.06 3.68 7.01
CA GLU A 46 -9.79 4.66 7.83
C GLU A 46 -9.73 6.10 7.28
N THR A 47 -8.96 6.32 6.22
CA THR A 47 -9.06 7.53 5.39
C THR A 47 -9.83 7.18 4.11
N PRO A 48 -10.95 7.87 3.79
CA PRO A 48 -11.83 7.47 2.71
C PRO A 48 -11.13 7.48 1.34
N PRO A 49 -11.53 6.61 0.41
CA PRO A 49 -10.84 6.45 -0.86
C PRO A 49 -10.95 7.72 -1.70
N VAL A 50 -9.81 8.32 -2.05
CA VAL A 50 -9.76 9.29 -3.14
C VAL A 50 -10.28 8.60 -4.40
N GLN A 51 -11.36 9.17 -4.92
CA GLN A 51 -12.17 8.65 -6.02
C GLN A 51 -11.30 8.40 -7.25
N ARG A 52 -11.08 7.12 -7.58
CA ARG A 52 -10.44 6.76 -8.84
C ARG A 52 -11.42 6.92 -9.99
N VAL A 53 -11.23 8.01 -10.72
CA VAL A 53 -11.79 8.19 -12.06
C VAL A 53 -11.11 7.21 -13.01
N THR A 54 -11.86 6.24 -13.47
CA THR A 54 -11.71 5.55 -14.76
C THR A 54 -13.07 5.72 -15.43
N GLN A 55 -13.22 6.60 -16.44
CA GLN A 55 -12.91 6.29 -17.86
C GLN A 55 -13.47 4.93 -18.28
#